data_AF-A0A935B6M3-F1
#
_entry.id   AF-A0A935B6M3-F1
#
_cell.length_a   1.000
_cell.length_b   1.000
_cell.length_c   1.000
_cell.angle_alpha   90.00
_cell.angle_beta   90.00
_cell.angle_gamma   90.00
#
_symmetry.space_group_name_H-M   'P 1'
#
loop_
_entity.id
_entity.type
_entity.pdbx_description
1 polymer ?
#
loop_
_entity_poly.entity_id
_entity_poly.type
_entity_poly.pdbx_seq_one_letter_code
_entity_poly.pdbx_strand_id
1 'polypeptide(L)'
;MTILADQLRDRLAATLSQQVADGGHRLGVIVERGDGDAERDAATLLTTAGLSPERRLARLGPRVGEDALRADDLADFGARYGHEYAAAVLRIGTFPSADERNLIEAALRGEGCEVAWH
;
A
#
# COMPACT_ATOMS: atom_id res chain seq x y z
N MET A 1 14.67 7.37 13.37
CA MET A 1 13.26 7.43 12.93
C MET A 1 13.16 8.65 12.05
N THR A 2 13.17 8.43 10.75
CA THR A 2 13.59 9.41 9.74
C THR A 2 12.36 10.18 9.26
N ILE A 3 12.47 11.51 9.17
CA ILE A 3 11.43 12.47 8.76
C ILE A 3 10.56 12.02 7.57
N LEU A 4 11.14 11.24 6.65
CA LEU A 4 10.47 10.67 5.49
C LEU A 4 9.29 9.74 5.84
N ALA A 5 9.42 8.95 6.92
CA ALA A 5 8.39 8.01 7.35
C ALA A 5 7.20 8.73 7.98
N ASP A 6 7.44 9.79 8.75
CA ASP A 6 6.37 10.59 9.36
C ASP A 6 5.60 11.39 8.30
N GLN A 7 6.29 11.98 7.32
CA GLN A 7 5.64 12.66 6.18
C GLN A 7 4.77 11.72 5.35
N LEU A 8 5.24 10.49 5.14
CA LEU A 8 4.45 9.48 4.45
C LEU A 8 3.19 9.11 5.25
N ARG A 9 3.35 8.88 6.55
CA ARG A 9 2.24 8.55 7.45
C ARG A 9 1.17 9.65 7.45
N ASP A 10 1.57 10.92 7.53
CA ASP A 10 0.66 12.07 7.51
C ASP A 10 -0.10 12.18 6.18
N ARG A 11 0.58 11.95 5.05
CA ARG A 11 -0.06 11.97 3.72
C ARG A 11 -1.10 10.85 3.59
N LEU A 12 -0.75 9.64 4.04
CA LEU A 12 -1.67 8.50 4.03
C LEU A 12 -2.89 8.72 4.93
N ALA A 13 -2.67 9.29 6.12
CA ALA A 13 -3.76 9.67 7.02
C ALA A 13 -4.73 10.63 6.33
N ALA A 14 -4.22 11.68 5.70
CA ALA A 14 -5.03 12.66 4.98
C ALA A 14 -5.84 12.02 3.84
N THR A 15 -5.22 11.17 3.02
CA THR A 15 -5.90 10.46 1.93
C THR A 15 -7.03 9.57 2.47
N LEU A 16 -6.77 8.78 3.52
CA LEU A 16 -7.78 7.91 4.11
C LEU A 16 -8.93 8.70 4.74
N SER A 17 -8.63 9.77 5.49
CA SER A 17 -9.66 10.64 6.07
C SER A 17 -10.56 11.26 5.00
N GLN A 18 -9.98 11.71 3.88
CA GLN A 18 -10.75 12.25 2.76
C GLN A 18 -11.66 11.18 2.14
N GLN A 19 -11.13 9.98 1.87
CA GLN A 19 -11.92 8.87 1.32
C GLN A 19 -13.07 8.47 2.26
N VAL A 20 -12.85 8.43 3.57
CA VAL A 20 -13.91 8.15 4.54
C VAL A 20 -14.98 9.25 4.56
N ALA A 21 -14.57 10.52 4.55
CA ALA A 21 -15.50 11.66 4.57
C ALA A 21 -16.40 11.71 3.33
N ASP A 22 -15.86 11.36 2.16
CA ASP A 22 -16.60 11.37 0.89
C ASP A 22 -17.49 10.13 0.69
N GLY A 23 -17.50 9.19 1.65
CA GLY A 23 -18.16 7.89 1.48
C GLY A 23 -17.48 7.03 0.40
N GLY A 24 -16.20 7.27 0.15
CA GLY A 24 -15.41 6.62 -0.87
C GLY A 24 -15.29 5.11 -0.67
N HIS A 25 -15.11 4.40 -1.78
CA HIS A 25 -14.98 2.94 -1.78
C HIS A 25 -13.53 2.45 -1.58
N ARG A 26 -12.56 3.37 -1.62
CA ARG A 26 -11.11 3.12 -1.52
C ARG A 26 -10.65 3.30 -0.10
N LEU A 27 -10.79 2.27 0.70
CA LEU A 27 -10.54 2.33 2.14
C LEU A 27 -9.44 1.35 2.58
N GLY A 28 -8.86 0.60 1.64
CA GLY A 28 -7.77 -0.32 1.91
C GLY A 28 -6.38 0.32 1.89
N VAL A 29 -5.43 -0.32 2.56
CA VAL A 29 -3.99 -0.07 2.43
C VAL A 29 -3.29 -1.37 2.03
N ILE A 30 -2.39 -1.29 1.04
CA ILE A 30 -1.52 -2.39 0.62
C ILE A 30 -0.16 -2.20 1.26
N VAL A 31 0.39 -3.28 1.83
CA VAL A 31 1.77 -3.34 2.34
C VAL A 31 2.43 -4.64 1.94
N GLU A 32 3.75 -4.68 1.99
CA GLU A 32 4.50 -5.92 1.88
C GLU A 32 4.39 -6.75 3.17
N ARG A 33 4.15 -8.04 3.01
CA ARG A 33 4.14 -9.00 4.12
C ARG A 33 5.54 -9.09 4.71
N GLY A 34 5.62 -8.95 6.03
CA GLY A 34 6.89 -9.01 6.76
C GLY A 34 7.56 -7.65 6.93
N ASP A 35 6.99 -6.59 6.36
CA ASP A 35 7.33 -5.22 6.75
C ASP A 35 6.57 -4.84 8.03
N GLY A 36 7.14 -5.23 9.18
CA GLY A 36 6.46 -5.07 10.47
C GLY A 36 6.16 -3.62 10.87
N ASP A 37 6.93 -2.66 10.37
CA ASP A 37 6.70 -1.25 10.65
C ASP A 37 5.60 -0.69 9.75
N ALA A 38 5.62 -0.96 8.44
CA ALA A 38 4.55 -0.57 7.53
C ALA A 38 3.21 -1.24 7.89
N GLU A 39 3.23 -2.52 8.26
CA GLU A 39 2.03 -3.24 8.72
C GLU A 39 1.42 -2.60 9.98
N ARG A 40 2.26 -2.24 10.97
CA ARG A 40 1.80 -1.61 12.22
C ARG A 40 1.22 -0.23 11.95
N ASP A 41 1.94 0.59 11.19
CA ASP A 41 1.52 1.95 10.86
C ASP A 41 0.22 1.97 10.06
N ALA A 42 0.10 1.12 9.03
CA ALA A 42 -1.13 1.00 8.25
C ALA A 42 -2.32 0.53 9.12
N ALA A 43 -2.10 -0.43 10.02
CA ALA A 43 -3.14 -0.89 10.94
C ALA A 43 -3.59 0.22 11.91
N THR A 44 -2.66 1.00 12.45
CA THR A 44 -2.96 2.17 13.28
C THR A 44 -3.77 3.21 12.51
N LEU A 45 -3.34 3.56 11.29
CA LEU A 45 -4.05 4.54 10.45
C LEU A 45 -5.48 4.11 10.15
N LEU A 46 -5.68 2.86 9.73
CA LEU A 46 -7.01 2.31 9.47
C LEU A 46 -7.88 2.35 10.73
N THR A 47 -7.33 1.96 11.88
CA THR A 47 -8.07 1.98 13.17
C THR A 47 -8.46 3.39 13.57
N THR A 48 -7.56 4.37 13.44
CA THR A 48 -7.84 5.79 13.72
C THR A 48 -8.91 6.36 12.80
N ALA A 49 -8.97 5.89 11.55
CA ALA A 49 -10.04 6.24 10.60
C ALA A 49 -11.37 5.49 10.85
N GLY A 50 -11.46 4.66 11.89
CA GLY A 50 -12.66 3.87 12.21
C GLY A 50 -12.85 2.62 11.33
N LEU A 51 -11.81 2.17 10.64
CA LEU A 51 -11.82 1.02 9.76
C LEU A 51 -11.20 -0.21 10.44
N SER A 52 -11.64 -1.42 10.05
CA SER A 52 -11.07 -2.68 10.54
C SER A 52 -9.85 -3.08 9.70
N PRO A 53 -8.63 -3.13 10.28
CA PRO A 53 -7.43 -3.54 9.56
C PRO A 53 -7.53 -4.95 9.00
N GLU A 54 -8.24 -5.87 9.66
CA GLU A 54 -8.42 -7.25 9.21
C GLU A 54 -9.11 -7.34 7.85
N ARG A 55 -9.92 -6.33 7.50
CA ARG A 55 -10.65 -6.26 6.24
C ARG A 55 -10.01 -5.32 5.21
N ARG A 56 -9.20 -4.36 5.66
CA ARG A 56 -8.71 -3.25 4.84
C ARG A 56 -7.19 -3.22 4.68
N LEU A 57 -6.44 -4.06 5.39
CA LEU A 57 -4.98 -4.17 5.23
C LEU A 57 -4.60 -5.41 4.42
N ALA A 58 -4.23 -5.20 3.16
CA ALA A 58 -3.69 -6.26 2.31
C ALA A 58 -2.19 -6.41 2.52
N ARG A 59 -1.74 -7.63 2.83
CA ARG A 59 -0.33 -8.00 3.04
C ARG A 59 0.15 -8.90 1.93
N LEU A 60 0.80 -8.32 0.92
CA LEU A 60 1.28 -9.04 -0.26
C LEU A 60 2.65 -9.64 0.00
N GLY A 61 2.82 -10.93 -0.29
CA GLY A 61 4.06 -11.65 -0.08
C GLY A 61 4.45 -12.47 -1.31
N PRO A 62 5.65 -13.07 -1.30
CA PRO A 62 6.09 -13.96 -2.36
C PRO A 62 5.12 -15.13 -2.57
N ARG A 63 5.17 -15.70 -3.77
CA ARG A 63 4.52 -16.97 -4.08
C ARG A 63 5.15 -18.11 -3.24
N VAL A 64 4.43 -19.22 -3.12
CA VAL A 64 4.95 -20.41 -2.41
C VAL A 64 6.23 -20.90 -3.09
N GLY A 65 7.31 -20.99 -2.30
CA GLY A 65 8.63 -21.42 -2.78
C GLY A 65 9.50 -20.29 -3.33
N GLU A 66 9.07 -19.04 -3.21
CA GLU A 66 9.86 -17.87 -3.61
C GLU A 66 10.26 -17.03 -2.40
N ASP A 67 11.40 -16.34 -2.52
CA ASP A 67 11.98 -15.56 -1.42
C ASP A 67 11.58 -14.08 -1.46
N ALA A 68 11.12 -13.58 -2.61
CA ALA A 68 10.81 -12.17 -2.82
C ALA A 68 9.49 -11.99 -3.58
N LEU A 69 8.75 -10.94 -3.20
CA LEU A 69 7.56 -10.51 -3.91
C LEU A 69 7.96 -9.96 -5.29
N ARG A 70 7.28 -10.40 -6.35
CA ARG A 70 7.55 -9.95 -7.72
C ARG A 70 6.78 -8.68 -8.05
N ALA A 71 7.37 -7.83 -8.88
CA ALA A 71 6.70 -6.64 -9.38
C ALA A 71 5.44 -7.00 -10.19
N ASP A 72 5.52 -8.05 -11.02
CA ASP A 72 4.38 -8.53 -11.82
C ASP A 72 3.20 -8.98 -10.95
N ASP A 73 3.47 -9.67 -9.83
CA ASP A 73 2.40 -10.11 -8.91
C ASP A 73 1.69 -8.93 -8.27
N LEU A 74 2.44 -7.91 -7.89
CA LEU A 74 1.90 -6.70 -7.28
C LEU A 74 1.15 -5.85 -8.31
N ALA A 75 1.64 -5.77 -9.54
CA ALA A 75 0.97 -5.10 -10.65
C ALA A 75 -0.33 -5.82 -11.04
N ASP A 76 -0.31 -7.16 -11.15
CA ASP A 76 -1.49 -7.98 -11.40
C ASP A 76 -2.55 -7.82 -10.29
N PHE A 77 -2.12 -7.78 -9.03
CA PHE A 77 -3.01 -7.49 -7.92
C PHE A 77 -3.60 -6.08 -8.02
N GLY A 78 -2.77 -5.09 -8.32
CA GLY A 78 -3.18 -3.70 -8.52
C GLY A 78 -4.22 -3.55 -9.62
N ALA A 79 -4.00 -4.15 -10.79
CA ALA A 79 -4.95 -4.11 -11.90
C ALA A 79 -6.30 -4.76 -11.57
N ARG A 80 -6.35 -5.75 -10.68
CA ARG A 80 -7.59 -6.46 -10.31
C ARG A 80 -8.34 -5.80 -9.17
N TYR A 81 -7.62 -5.29 -8.17
CA TYR A 81 -8.19 -4.89 -6.89
C TYR A 81 -7.78 -3.48 -6.45
N GLY A 82 -6.90 -2.80 -7.18
CA GLY A 82 -6.32 -1.51 -6.78
C GLY A 82 -7.37 -0.43 -6.50
N HIS A 83 -8.52 -0.48 -7.18
CA HIS A 83 -9.65 0.42 -6.97
C HIS A 83 -10.32 0.28 -5.59
N GLU A 84 -9.98 -0.72 -4.78
CA GLU A 84 -10.44 -0.88 -3.40
C GLU A 84 -9.48 -0.24 -2.37
N TYR A 85 -8.27 0.12 -2.79
CA TYR A 85 -7.19 0.57 -1.91
C TYR A 85 -6.90 2.05 -2.14
N ALA A 86 -6.85 2.82 -1.05
CA ALA A 86 -6.45 4.22 -1.08
C ALA A 86 -4.97 4.36 -1.39
N ALA A 87 -4.13 3.46 -0.87
CA ALA A 87 -2.69 3.54 -1.00
C ALA A 87 -1.96 2.20 -0.88
N ALA A 88 -0.74 2.16 -1.42
CA ALA A 88 0.26 1.12 -1.24
C ALA A 88 1.55 1.72 -0.65
N VAL A 89 2.07 1.07 0.39
CA VAL A 89 3.34 1.42 1.05
C VAL A 89 4.32 0.27 0.82
N LEU A 90 5.37 0.54 0.04
CA LEU A 90 6.27 -0.47 -0.50
C LEU A 90 7.72 -0.10 -0.23
N ARG A 91 8.58 -1.11 -0.03
CA ARG A 91 10.01 -0.93 0.20
C ARG A 91 10.74 -0.78 -1.12
N ILE A 92 11.57 0.25 -1.22
CA ILE A 92 12.44 0.45 -2.39
C ILE A 92 13.35 -0.76 -2.61
N GLY A 93 13.85 -1.36 -1.52
CA GLY A 93 14.78 -2.49 -1.56
C GLY A 93 14.19 -3.78 -2.13
N THR A 94 12.86 -3.95 -2.10
CA THR A 94 12.19 -5.14 -2.66
C THR A 94 12.14 -5.09 -4.19
N PHE A 95 12.05 -3.89 -4.76
CA PHE A 95 11.95 -3.66 -6.21
C PHE A 95 13.07 -2.74 -6.66
N PRO A 96 14.32 -3.24 -6.79
CA PRO A 96 15.49 -2.41 -7.02
C PRO A 96 15.51 -1.78 -8.42
N SER A 97 14.86 -2.37 -9.42
CA SER A 97 14.79 -1.80 -10.77
C SER A 97 13.82 -0.62 -10.85
N ALA A 98 14.18 0.39 -11.63
CA ALA A 98 13.25 1.47 -11.96
C ALA A 98 12.06 0.97 -12.79
N ASP A 99 12.28 -0.01 -13.67
CA ASP A 99 11.22 -0.58 -14.51
C ASP A 99 10.19 -1.34 -13.67
N GLU A 100 10.63 -2.09 -12.65
CA GLU A 100 9.75 -2.76 -11.69
C GLU A 100 8.88 -1.76 -10.94
N ARG A 101 9.50 -0.68 -10.41
CA ARG A 101 8.76 0.37 -9.70
C ARG A 101 7.79 1.12 -10.62
N ASN A 102 8.19 1.41 -11.85
CA ASN A 102 7.33 2.08 -12.83
C ASN A 102 6.13 1.21 -13.22
N LEU A 103 6.32 -0.10 -13.38
CA LEU A 103 5.24 -1.06 -13.63
C LEU A 103 4.22 -1.05 -12.49
N ILE A 104 4.70 -1.14 -11.26
CA ILE A 104 3.88 -1.09 -10.05
C ILE A 104 3.11 0.23 -9.94
N GLU A 105 3.80 1.37 -10.12
CA GLU A 105 3.18 2.68 -10.05
C GLU A 105 2.10 2.86 -11.12
N ALA A 106 2.37 2.41 -12.36
CA ALA A 106 1.40 2.49 -13.44
C ALA A 106 0.14 1.67 -13.13
N ALA A 107 0.30 0.43 -12.63
CA ALA A 107 -0.83 -0.44 -12.30
C ALA A 107 -1.68 0.11 -11.14
N LEU A 108 -1.04 0.58 -10.06
CA LEU A 108 -1.76 1.07 -8.88
C LEU A 108 -2.34 2.47 -9.09
N ARG A 109 -1.56 3.41 -9.61
CA ARG A 109 -2.06 4.78 -9.86
C ARG A 109 -3.09 4.81 -10.98
N GLY A 110 -3.01 3.89 -11.96
CA GLY A 110 -4.03 3.72 -12.98
C GLY A 110 -5.42 3.42 -12.40
N GLU A 111 -5.45 2.66 -11.30
CA GLU A 111 -6.66 2.39 -10.52
C GLU A 111 -6.94 3.45 -9.45
N GLY A 112 -6.11 4.50 -9.36
CA GLY A 112 -6.13 5.60 -8.39
C GLY A 112 -5.82 5.17 -6.95
N CYS A 113 -4.96 4.17 -6.81
CA CYS A 113 -4.27 3.83 -5.56
C CYS A 113 -2.96 4.62 -5.49
N GLU A 114 -2.78 5.42 -4.45
CA GLU A 114 -1.54 6.17 -4.24
C GLU A 114 -0.37 5.23 -3.94
N VAL A 115 0.81 5.50 -4.48
CA VAL A 115 2.01 4.67 -4.22
C VAL A 115 3.03 5.48 -3.45
N ALA A 116 3.54 4.85 -2.38
CA ALA A 116 4.58 5.40 -1.54
C ALA A 116 5.71 4.41 -1.33
N TRP A 117 6.93 4.93 -1.52
CA TRP A 117 8.17 4.19 -1.40
C TRP A 117 8.92 4.60 -0.14
N HIS A 118 9.49 3.64 0.58
CA HIS A 118 10.36 3.89 1.74
C HIS A 118 11.58 2.97 1.82
#